data_AF-A0AAE9AFR6-F1
#
_entry.id   AF-A0AAE9AFR6-F1
#
_cell.length_a   1.000
_cell.length_b   1.000
_cell.length_c   1.000
_cell.angle_alpha   90.00
_cell.angle_beta   90.00
_cell.angle_gamma   90.00
#
_symmetry.space_group_name_H-M   'P 1'
#
loop_
_entity.id
_entity.type
_entity.pdbx_description
1 polymer ?
#
loop_
_entity_poly.entity_id
_entity_poly.type
_entity_poly.pdbx_seq_one_letter_code
_entity_poly.pdbx_strand_id
1 'polypeptide(L)'
;MFSPNLNDKFWYRDVSKENQTATAITEIDLFRVADFYSNGDYEAAKQILTDLRENTKNNRTHEIMLIDSLLQCTKEGGLCQSETDYCLRLLSEYESLLVDSGDQVQFLRTKASILAKFDKNIEFRNTMALLCHLCGSFDNWQLFESGAKFFNDVELYGLKMKMKKVLHYEIDHSRGFVKEKLEKKLKKIEEEEQYLAGKLQQDDIDSILSSLNSNKDVISPESATSFVFRAHDSRSKNKLIPVADHPSVISDFFHRFPFLS
;
A
#
# COMPACT_ATOMS: atom_id res chain seq x y z
N MET A 1 30.96 -26.49 -13.37
CA MET A 1 30.82 -26.19 -11.94
C MET A 1 30.74 -24.68 -11.81
N PHE A 2 29.57 -24.13 -11.48
CA PHE A 2 29.40 -22.68 -11.29
C PHE A 2 29.90 -22.31 -9.89
N SER A 3 30.81 -21.34 -9.81
CA SER A 3 31.23 -20.72 -8.56
C SER A 3 30.96 -19.23 -8.73
N PRO A 4 29.91 -18.69 -8.10
CA PRO A 4 29.62 -17.27 -8.22
C PRO A 4 30.76 -16.49 -7.57
N ASN A 5 31.48 -15.69 -8.36
CA ASN A 5 32.39 -14.70 -7.80
C ASN A 5 31.54 -13.51 -7.33
N LEU A 6 30.95 -13.66 -6.15
CA LEU A 6 30.06 -12.68 -5.49
C LEU A 6 30.71 -11.31 -5.24
N ASN A 7 31.99 -11.14 -5.61
CA ASN A 7 32.75 -9.91 -5.46
C ASN A 7 32.62 -8.94 -6.64
N ASP A 8 32.11 -9.37 -7.80
CA ASP A 8 31.84 -8.47 -8.93
C ASP A 8 30.43 -7.90 -8.85
N LYS A 9 30.33 -6.58 -8.65
CA LYS A 9 29.06 -5.86 -8.39
C LYS A 9 27.98 -5.98 -9.47
N PHE A 10 28.25 -6.61 -10.62
CA PHE A 10 27.34 -6.72 -11.75
C PHE A 10 27.47 -8.04 -12.52
N TRP A 11 27.90 -9.11 -11.84
CA TRP A 11 28.16 -10.42 -12.46
C TRP A 11 26.99 -10.93 -13.32
N TYR A 12 25.75 -10.59 -12.96
CA TYR A 12 24.53 -11.02 -13.64
C TYR A 12 24.29 -10.35 -15.01
N ARG A 13 24.96 -9.23 -15.34
CA ARG A 13 24.71 -8.51 -16.61
C ARG A 13 25.09 -9.35 -17.82
N ASP A 14 26.31 -9.88 -17.83
CA ASP A 14 26.88 -10.58 -18.99
C ASP A 14 26.90 -12.10 -18.84
N VAL A 15 26.36 -12.64 -17.74
CA VAL A 15 26.35 -14.11 -17.54
C VAL A 15 25.47 -14.80 -18.58
N SER A 16 26.07 -15.81 -19.22
CA SER A 16 25.36 -16.73 -20.09
C SER A 16 24.39 -17.59 -19.29
N LYS A 17 23.16 -17.69 -19.80
CA LYS A 17 22.12 -18.60 -19.30
C LYS A 17 22.31 -20.04 -19.79
N GLU A 18 23.22 -20.26 -20.75
CA GLU A 18 23.45 -21.59 -21.31
C GLU A 18 23.99 -22.54 -20.24
N ASN A 19 23.41 -23.75 -20.19
CA ASN A 19 23.75 -24.80 -19.23
C ASN A 19 23.51 -24.44 -17.75
N GLN A 20 22.72 -23.40 -17.47
CA GLN A 20 22.29 -23.06 -16.11
C GLN A 20 21.01 -23.81 -15.73
N THR A 21 20.77 -23.96 -14.42
CA THR A 21 19.49 -24.49 -13.94
C THR A 21 18.39 -23.46 -14.15
N ALA A 22 17.13 -23.92 -14.27
CA ALA A 22 15.98 -23.02 -14.42
C ALA A 22 15.91 -21.97 -13.28
N THR A 23 16.20 -22.38 -12.05
CA THR A 23 16.24 -21.47 -10.88
C THR A 23 17.34 -20.40 -11.03
N ALA A 24 18.55 -20.78 -11.46
CA ALA A 24 19.63 -19.83 -11.66
C ALA A 24 19.31 -18.85 -12.80
N ILE A 25 18.65 -19.30 -13.86
CA ILE A 25 18.18 -18.45 -14.95
C ILE A 25 17.20 -17.40 -14.44
N THR A 26 16.19 -17.81 -13.67
CA THR A 26 15.22 -16.89 -13.05
C THR A 26 15.91 -15.89 -12.14
N GLU A 27 16.86 -16.33 -11.31
CA GLU A 27 17.58 -15.44 -10.39
C GLU A 27 18.42 -14.40 -11.14
N ILE A 28 19.15 -14.80 -12.19
CA ILE A 28 19.87 -13.88 -13.07
C ILE A 28 18.93 -12.83 -13.67
N ASP A 29 17.75 -13.27 -14.15
CA ASP A 29 16.76 -12.36 -14.72
C ASP A 29 16.18 -11.38 -13.70
N LEU A 30 15.91 -11.83 -12.47
CA LEU A 30 15.46 -10.95 -11.40
C LEU A 30 16.53 -9.91 -11.00
N PHE A 31 17.81 -10.30 -10.99
CA PHE A 31 18.90 -9.34 -10.78
C PHE A 31 19.00 -8.30 -11.91
N ARG A 32 18.81 -8.73 -13.16
CA ARG A 32 18.76 -7.82 -14.33
C ARG A 32 17.57 -6.87 -14.24
N VAL A 33 16.39 -7.37 -13.87
CA VAL A 33 15.20 -6.52 -13.63
C VAL A 33 15.49 -5.44 -12.59
N ALA A 34 16.09 -5.81 -11.46
CA ALA A 34 16.44 -4.85 -10.41
C ALA A 34 17.42 -3.77 -10.91
N ASP A 35 18.41 -4.17 -11.71
CA ASP A 35 19.37 -3.26 -12.33
C ASP A 35 18.70 -2.29 -13.32
N PHE A 36 17.91 -2.81 -14.26
CA PHE A 36 17.15 -1.98 -15.21
C PHE A 36 16.21 -1.01 -14.51
N TYR A 37 15.46 -1.48 -13.52
CA TYR A 37 14.58 -0.64 -12.71
C TYR A 37 15.36 0.48 -12.02
N SER A 38 16.52 0.18 -11.41
CA SER A 38 17.34 1.17 -10.72
C SER A 38 17.94 2.24 -11.66
N ASN A 39 18.14 1.89 -12.93
CA ASN A 39 18.63 2.78 -13.98
C ASN A 39 17.51 3.52 -14.73
N GLY A 40 16.24 3.26 -14.38
CA GLY A 40 15.06 3.87 -15.01
C GLY A 40 14.65 3.25 -16.35
N ASP A 41 15.22 2.11 -16.74
CA ASP A 41 14.86 1.37 -17.95
C ASP A 41 13.70 0.40 -17.67
N TYR A 42 12.52 0.98 -17.44
CA TYR A 42 11.34 0.21 -17.04
C TYR A 42 10.80 -0.69 -18.16
N GLU A 43 11.03 -0.36 -19.43
CA GLU A 43 10.61 -1.20 -20.56
C GLU A 43 11.41 -2.50 -20.61
N ALA A 44 12.73 -2.43 -20.47
CA ALA A 44 13.57 -3.63 -20.41
C ALA A 44 13.20 -4.52 -19.20
N ALA A 45 12.93 -3.90 -18.05
CA ALA A 45 12.46 -4.61 -16.86
C ALA A 45 11.09 -5.30 -17.10
N LYS A 46 10.12 -4.59 -17.71
CA LYS A 46 8.80 -5.15 -18.06
C LYS A 46 8.90 -6.33 -19.01
N GLN A 47 9.78 -6.27 -20.01
CA GLN A 47 9.97 -7.36 -20.96
C GLN A 47 10.42 -8.65 -20.25
N ILE A 48 11.47 -8.56 -19.42
CA ILE A 48 11.98 -9.72 -18.68
C ILE A 48 10.92 -10.27 -17.72
N LEU A 49 10.20 -9.40 -17.00
CA LEU A 49 9.14 -9.82 -16.09
C LEU A 49 7.98 -10.52 -16.81
N THR A 50 7.60 -10.04 -18.00
CA THR A 50 6.57 -10.65 -18.84
C THR A 50 7.01 -12.03 -19.31
N ASP A 51 8.25 -12.14 -19.80
CA ASP A 51 8.81 -13.42 -20.25
C ASP A 51 8.90 -14.44 -19.09
N LEU A 52 9.32 -14.01 -17.90
CA LEU A 52 9.35 -14.86 -16.71
C LEU A 52 7.95 -15.35 -16.32
N ARG A 53 6.96 -14.48 -16.42
CA ARG A 53 5.57 -14.80 -16.09
C ARG A 53 4.95 -15.82 -17.05
N GLU A 54 5.18 -15.66 -18.35
CA GLU A 54 4.58 -16.51 -19.39
C GLU A 54 5.30 -17.86 -19.54
N ASN A 55 6.62 -17.89 -19.37
CA ASN A 55 7.45 -19.06 -19.71
C ASN A 55 7.88 -19.89 -18.49
N THR A 56 7.57 -19.44 -17.26
CA THR A 56 7.91 -20.16 -16.04
C THR A 56 6.66 -20.73 -15.38
N LYS A 57 6.75 -21.97 -14.87
CA LYS A 57 5.67 -22.53 -14.05
C LYS A 57 5.70 -21.88 -12.66
N ASN A 58 4.92 -20.83 -12.49
CA ASN A 58 4.89 -20.06 -11.26
C ASN A 58 3.94 -20.70 -10.23
N ASN A 59 4.37 -20.70 -8.96
CA ASN A 59 3.43 -20.90 -7.85
C ASN A 59 2.74 -19.55 -7.55
N ARG A 60 1.71 -19.58 -6.71
CA ARG A 60 0.94 -18.38 -6.32
C ARG A 60 1.83 -17.23 -5.85
N THR A 61 2.80 -17.51 -4.97
CA THR A 61 3.67 -16.49 -4.38
C THR A 61 4.56 -15.83 -5.44
N HIS A 62 5.12 -16.63 -6.36
CA HIS A 62 5.91 -16.10 -7.48
C HIS A 62 5.04 -15.28 -8.44
N GLU A 63 3.81 -15.73 -8.70
CA GLU A 63 2.87 -15.03 -9.57
C GLU A 63 2.51 -13.65 -8.99
N ILE A 64 2.20 -13.57 -7.69
CA ILE A 64 1.96 -12.30 -6.99
C ILE A 64 3.17 -11.38 -7.09
N MET A 65 4.39 -11.90 -6.83
CA MET A 65 5.63 -11.12 -6.92
C MET A 65 5.86 -10.55 -8.32
N LEU A 66 5.62 -11.34 -9.37
CA LEU A 66 5.77 -10.90 -10.76
C LEU A 66 4.74 -9.83 -11.12
N ILE A 67 3.48 -10.02 -10.73
CA ILE A 67 2.41 -9.02 -10.95
C ILE A 67 2.75 -7.71 -10.23
N ASP A 68 3.15 -7.75 -8.95
CA ASP A 68 3.56 -6.55 -8.21
C ASP A 68 4.73 -5.83 -8.89
N SER A 69 5.73 -6.59 -9.36
CA SER A 69 6.90 -6.02 -10.04
C SER A 69 6.52 -5.37 -11.38
N LEU A 70 5.63 -5.99 -12.15
CA LEU A 70 5.09 -5.44 -13.40
C LEU A 70 4.28 -4.17 -13.16
N LEU A 71 3.44 -4.15 -12.12
CA LEU A 71 2.68 -2.97 -11.72
C LEU A 71 3.60 -1.81 -11.34
N GLN A 72 4.68 -2.07 -10.59
CA GLN A 72 5.66 -1.02 -10.25
C GLN A 72 6.42 -0.50 -11.47
N CYS A 73 6.89 -1.37 -12.36
CA CYS A 73 7.58 -0.93 -13.58
C CYS A 73 6.66 -0.11 -14.47
N THR A 74 5.41 -0.54 -14.64
CA THR A 74 4.42 0.19 -15.45
C THR A 74 4.08 1.54 -14.82
N LYS A 75 3.93 1.60 -13.48
CA LYS A 75 3.64 2.85 -12.76
C LYS A 75 4.75 3.89 -12.89
N GLU A 76 6.02 3.49 -12.86
CA GLU A 76 7.17 4.40 -12.92
C GLU A 76 7.57 4.78 -14.36
N GLY A 77 7.26 3.93 -15.35
CA GLY A 77 7.57 4.15 -16.77
C GLY A 77 6.75 5.26 -17.46
N GLY A 78 5.73 5.79 -16.78
CA GLY A 78 4.72 6.65 -17.40
C GLY A 78 3.45 5.87 -17.68
N LEU A 79 2.33 6.58 -17.83
CA LEU A 79 1.02 5.95 -17.96
C LEU A 79 0.27 6.55 -19.13
N CYS A 80 0.26 5.82 -20.25
CA CYS A 80 -0.71 5.99 -21.32
C CYS A 80 -1.97 5.14 -21.08
N GLN A 81 -3.01 5.31 -21.90
CA GLN A 81 -4.26 4.57 -21.73
C GLN A 81 -4.06 3.03 -21.80
N SER A 82 -3.21 2.55 -22.71
CA SER A 82 -2.92 1.11 -22.82
C SER A 82 -2.23 0.53 -21.58
N GLU A 83 -1.37 1.32 -20.92
CA GLU A 83 -0.71 0.92 -19.67
C GLU A 83 -1.69 0.91 -18.49
N THR A 84 -2.68 1.81 -18.52
CA THR A 84 -3.77 1.83 -17.54
C THR A 84 -4.59 0.54 -17.64
N ASP A 85 -5.02 0.17 -18.84
CA ASP A 85 -5.81 -1.04 -19.06
C ASP A 85 -5.01 -2.30 -18.68
N TYR A 86 -3.70 -2.32 -18.98
CA TYR A 86 -2.81 -3.39 -18.57
C TYR A 86 -2.72 -3.52 -17.03
N CYS A 87 -2.54 -2.42 -16.31
CA CYS A 87 -2.51 -2.43 -14.85
C CYS A 87 -3.84 -2.91 -14.25
N LEU A 88 -4.99 -2.52 -14.81
CA LEU A 88 -6.30 -2.96 -14.33
C LEU A 88 -6.49 -4.47 -14.51
N ARG A 89 -6.01 -5.04 -15.63
CA ARG A 89 -6.00 -6.50 -15.82
C ARG A 89 -5.12 -7.20 -14.78
N LEU A 90 -3.89 -6.72 -14.60
CA LEU A 90 -2.97 -7.27 -13.59
C LEU A 90 -3.56 -7.21 -12.17
N LEU A 91 -4.22 -6.12 -11.80
CA LEU A 91 -4.90 -6.02 -10.51
C LEU A 91 -6.04 -7.03 -10.37
N SER A 92 -6.82 -7.27 -11.42
CA SER A 92 -7.87 -8.29 -11.41
C SER A 92 -7.29 -9.70 -11.25
N GLU A 93 -6.17 -9.97 -11.90
CA GLU A 93 -5.45 -11.25 -11.79
C GLU A 93 -4.88 -11.42 -10.38
N TYR A 94 -4.27 -10.38 -9.80
CA TYR A 94 -3.79 -10.40 -8.41
C TYR A 94 -4.95 -10.65 -7.42
N GLU A 95 -6.09 -9.97 -7.58
CA GLU A 95 -7.25 -10.18 -6.69
C GLU A 95 -7.74 -11.64 -6.67
N SER A 96 -7.60 -12.37 -7.78
CA SER A 96 -7.96 -13.79 -7.86
C SER A 96 -7.00 -14.73 -7.12
N LEU A 97 -5.80 -14.25 -6.76
CA LEU A 97 -4.74 -15.03 -6.11
C LEU A 97 -4.69 -14.84 -4.59
N LEU A 98 -5.55 -14.00 -4.01
CA LEU A 98 -5.55 -13.70 -2.58
C LEU A 98 -6.04 -14.90 -1.77
N VAL A 99 -5.30 -15.30 -0.75
CA VAL A 99 -5.67 -16.43 0.11
C VAL A 99 -5.83 -16.03 1.58
N ASP A 100 -5.13 -15.00 2.02
CA ASP A 100 -5.16 -14.53 3.40
C ASP A 100 -5.18 -13.00 3.50
N SER A 101 -5.39 -12.50 4.72
CA SER A 101 -5.45 -11.07 5.00
C SER A 101 -4.13 -10.34 4.75
N GLY A 102 -2.98 -11.03 4.80
CA GLY A 102 -1.69 -10.47 4.41
C GLY A 102 -1.64 -10.17 2.92
N ASP A 103 -2.04 -11.14 2.10
CA ASP A 103 -2.18 -10.97 0.64
C ASP A 103 -3.13 -9.79 0.34
N GLN A 104 -4.29 -9.72 1.01
CA GLN A 104 -5.27 -8.66 0.78
C GLN A 104 -4.76 -7.27 1.18
N VAL A 105 -4.01 -7.16 2.29
CA VAL A 105 -3.38 -5.88 2.68
C VAL A 105 -2.36 -5.44 1.63
N GLN A 106 -1.50 -6.35 1.16
CA GLN A 106 -0.51 -6.03 0.12
C GLN A 106 -1.19 -5.61 -1.19
N PHE A 107 -2.19 -6.37 -1.63
CA PHE A 107 -3.00 -6.06 -2.81
C PHE A 107 -3.65 -4.67 -2.73
N LEU A 108 -4.32 -4.35 -1.61
CA LEU A 108 -4.99 -3.05 -1.45
C LEU A 108 -3.99 -1.88 -1.42
N ARG A 109 -2.78 -2.07 -0.86
CA ARG A 109 -1.70 -1.06 -0.91
C ARG A 109 -1.24 -0.82 -2.36
N THR A 110 -1.00 -1.89 -3.11
CA THR A 110 -0.61 -1.80 -4.53
C THR A 110 -1.73 -1.13 -5.33
N LYS A 111 -2.98 -1.59 -5.17
CA LYS A 111 -4.17 -1.04 -5.83
C LYS A 111 -4.34 0.46 -5.55
N ALA A 112 -4.23 0.89 -4.30
CA ALA A 112 -4.33 2.31 -3.93
C ALA A 112 -3.24 3.15 -4.64
N SER A 113 -1.99 2.67 -4.64
CA SER A 113 -0.85 3.36 -5.26
C SER A 113 -1.02 3.52 -6.78
N ILE A 114 -1.66 2.54 -7.42
CA ILE A 114 -1.97 2.55 -8.85
C ILE A 114 -3.16 3.48 -9.14
N LEU A 115 -4.26 3.36 -8.40
CA LEU A 115 -5.47 4.17 -8.58
C LEU A 115 -5.21 5.68 -8.36
N ALA A 116 -4.31 6.02 -7.45
CA ALA A 116 -3.84 7.40 -7.23
C ALA A 116 -3.31 8.07 -8.52
N LYS A 117 -2.72 7.28 -9.43
CA LYS A 117 -2.22 7.76 -10.71
C LYS A 117 -3.31 7.89 -11.79
N PHE A 118 -4.34 7.05 -11.75
CA PHE A 118 -5.39 6.95 -12.78
C PHE A 118 -6.60 7.88 -12.63
N ASP A 119 -6.54 8.81 -11.68
CA ASP A 119 -7.67 9.72 -11.38
C ASP A 119 -8.97 9.00 -10.96
N LYS A 120 -8.83 7.79 -10.40
CA LYS A 120 -9.94 6.93 -9.94
C LYS A 120 -10.30 7.24 -8.49
N ASN A 121 -10.85 8.43 -8.23
CA ASN A 121 -11.12 8.92 -6.88
C ASN A 121 -11.98 7.94 -6.06
N ILE A 122 -13.14 7.54 -6.56
CA ILE A 122 -14.10 6.70 -5.81
C ILE A 122 -13.48 5.34 -5.49
N GLU A 123 -12.85 4.69 -6.47
CA GLU A 123 -12.21 3.40 -6.28
C GLU A 123 -10.99 3.50 -5.35
N PHE A 124 -10.23 4.61 -5.41
CA PHE A 124 -9.14 4.89 -4.49
C PHE A 124 -9.66 5.00 -3.05
N ARG A 125 -10.68 5.84 -2.82
CA ARG A 125 -11.29 6.03 -1.50
C ARG A 125 -11.84 4.73 -0.92
N ASN A 126 -12.56 3.95 -1.74
CA ASN A 126 -13.07 2.63 -1.34
C ASN A 126 -11.95 1.64 -1.00
N THR A 127 -10.86 1.64 -1.80
CA THR A 127 -9.67 0.80 -1.53
C THR A 127 -9.01 1.19 -0.22
N MET A 128 -8.88 2.49 0.06
CA MET A 128 -8.33 3.00 1.31
C MET A 128 -9.20 2.66 2.53
N ALA A 129 -10.54 2.72 2.39
CA ALA A 129 -11.48 2.32 3.43
C ALA A 129 -11.31 0.84 3.82
N LEU A 130 -11.23 -0.06 2.82
CA LEU A 130 -10.98 -1.48 3.04
C LEU A 130 -9.60 -1.72 3.69
N LEU A 131 -8.57 -1.03 3.23
CA LEU A 131 -7.20 -1.16 3.76
C LEU A 131 -7.12 -0.74 5.23
N CYS A 132 -7.73 0.39 5.58
CA CYS A 132 -7.74 0.91 6.95
C CYS A 132 -8.61 0.07 7.89
N HIS A 133 -9.64 -0.61 7.37
CA HIS A 133 -10.41 -1.60 8.13
C HIS A 133 -9.56 -2.82 8.51
N LEU A 134 -8.77 -3.35 7.57
CA LEU A 134 -7.89 -4.50 7.81
C LEU A 134 -6.74 -4.17 8.77
N CYS A 135 -6.10 -3.02 8.55
CA CYS A 135 -4.94 -2.61 9.33
C CYS A 135 -4.86 -1.08 9.40
N GLY A 136 -5.10 -0.52 10.59
CA GLY A 136 -5.03 0.92 10.83
C GLY A 136 -3.63 1.48 11.05
N SER A 137 -2.57 0.83 10.54
CA SER A 137 -1.18 1.30 10.69
C SER A 137 -0.95 2.69 10.11
N PHE A 138 0.03 3.42 10.65
CA PHE A 138 0.38 4.74 10.15
C PHE A 138 0.74 4.69 8.66
N ASP A 139 1.49 3.69 8.21
CA ASP A 139 1.87 3.55 6.80
C ASP A 139 0.66 3.41 5.87
N ASN A 140 -0.43 2.76 6.33
CA ASN A 140 -1.67 2.69 5.55
C ASN A 140 -2.37 4.04 5.50
N TRP A 141 -2.46 4.76 6.62
CA TRP A 141 -3.03 6.11 6.60
C TRP A 141 -2.19 7.04 5.73
N GLN A 142 -0.86 6.93 5.75
CA GLN A 142 0.04 7.74 4.93
C GLN A 142 -0.22 7.57 3.42
N LEU A 143 -0.73 6.42 2.96
CA LEU A 143 -1.04 6.21 1.55
C LEU A 143 -2.12 7.16 0.99
N PHE A 144 -2.97 7.76 1.84
CA PHE A 144 -3.89 8.82 1.40
C PHE A 144 -3.14 10.00 0.74
N GLU A 145 -1.88 10.27 1.12
CA GLU A 145 -1.06 11.33 0.54
C GLU A 145 -0.78 11.10 -0.95
N SER A 146 -0.74 9.84 -1.41
CA SER A 146 -0.54 9.53 -2.83
C SER A 146 -1.73 9.99 -3.70
N GLY A 147 -2.92 10.04 -3.10
CA GLY A 147 -4.16 10.52 -3.71
C GLY A 147 -4.56 11.91 -3.25
N ALA A 148 -3.64 12.75 -2.75
CA ALA A 148 -3.96 14.05 -2.16
C ALA A 148 -4.84 14.95 -3.05
N LYS A 149 -4.67 14.85 -4.38
CA LYS A 149 -5.49 15.56 -5.38
C LYS A 149 -7.00 15.24 -5.33
N PHE A 150 -7.38 14.13 -4.69
CA PHE A 150 -8.77 13.70 -4.54
C PHE A 150 -9.46 14.33 -3.33
N PHE A 151 -8.73 15.08 -2.51
CA PHE A 151 -9.23 15.60 -1.24
C PHE A 151 -9.16 17.12 -1.21
N ASN A 152 -10.18 17.74 -0.62
CA ASN A 152 -10.20 19.17 -0.31
C ASN A 152 -9.45 19.47 1.00
N ASP A 153 -9.28 20.76 1.33
CA ASP A 153 -8.51 21.18 2.51
C ASP A 153 -9.11 20.66 3.84
N VAL A 154 -10.44 20.53 3.94
CA VAL A 154 -11.15 19.99 5.12
C VAL A 154 -10.84 18.50 5.29
N GLU A 155 -10.97 17.72 4.21
CA GLU A 155 -10.63 16.29 4.16
C GLU A 155 -9.15 16.05 4.51
N LEU A 156 -8.25 16.83 3.90
CA LEU A 156 -6.81 16.74 4.16
C LEU A 156 -6.49 17.08 5.62
N TYR A 157 -7.12 18.09 6.20
CA TYR A 157 -6.94 18.42 7.61
C TYR A 157 -7.38 17.26 8.53
N GLY A 158 -8.56 16.68 8.28
CA GLY A 158 -9.04 15.51 9.01
C GLY A 158 -8.10 14.30 8.89
N LEU A 159 -7.52 14.07 7.70
CA LEU A 159 -6.52 13.04 7.48
C LEU A 159 -5.25 13.30 8.29
N LYS A 160 -4.72 14.53 8.32
CA LYS A 160 -3.52 14.86 9.10
C LYS A 160 -3.77 14.67 10.60
N MET A 161 -4.93 15.09 11.09
CA MET A 161 -5.35 14.86 12.47
C MET A 161 -5.43 13.36 12.82
N LYS A 162 -5.99 12.55 11.91
CA LYS A 162 -6.06 11.10 12.10
C LYS A 162 -4.68 10.44 12.07
N MET A 163 -3.83 10.80 11.10
CA MET A 163 -2.46 10.33 10.97
C MET A 163 -1.63 10.67 12.21
N LYS A 164 -1.74 11.90 12.72
CA LYS A 164 -1.11 12.35 13.96
C LYS A 164 -1.50 11.48 15.15
N LYS A 165 -2.81 11.21 15.34
CA LYS A 165 -3.30 10.34 16.42
C LYS A 165 -2.75 8.91 16.33
N VAL A 166 -2.68 8.33 15.13
CA VAL A 166 -2.10 6.99 14.91
C VAL A 166 -0.59 6.99 15.15
N LEU A 167 0.11 8.02 14.70
CA LEU A 167 1.56 8.13 14.84
C LEU A 167 2.00 8.33 16.28
N HIS A 168 1.27 9.11 17.09
CA HIS A 168 1.51 9.21 18.53
C HIS A 168 1.46 7.84 19.20
N TYR A 169 0.44 7.03 18.88
CA TYR A 169 0.34 5.67 19.39
C TYR A 169 1.57 4.84 19.00
N GLU A 170 2.02 4.89 17.75
CA GLU A 170 3.21 4.15 17.32
C GLU A 170 4.51 4.63 17.98
N ILE A 171 4.66 5.94 18.20
CA ILE A 171 5.80 6.54 18.92
C ILE A 171 5.89 6.04 20.35
N ASP A 172 4.75 6.02 21.06
CA ASP A 172 4.67 5.58 22.46
C ASP A 172 5.10 4.12 22.65
N HIS A 173 4.95 3.31 21.60
CA HIS A 173 5.31 1.90 21.57
C HIS A 173 6.65 1.61 20.88
N SER A 174 7.35 2.65 20.41
CA SER A 174 8.64 2.54 19.71
C SER A 174 9.82 2.93 20.59
N ARG A 175 11.02 2.43 20.26
CA ARG A 175 12.26 2.73 21.00
C ARG A 175 13.43 3.02 20.06
N GLY A 176 14.41 3.77 20.56
CA GLY A 176 15.66 4.07 19.87
C GLY A 176 15.45 4.78 18.53
N PHE A 177 16.24 4.40 17.52
CA PHE A 177 16.24 5.01 16.19
C PHE A 177 14.86 5.03 15.50
N VAL A 178 14.02 4.01 15.74
CA VAL A 178 12.66 3.97 15.18
C VAL A 178 11.82 5.11 15.74
N LYS A 179 11.90 5.35 17.05
CA LYS A 179 11.18 6.43 17.72
C LYS A 179 11.58 7.80 17.15
N GLU A 180 12.87 8.06 17.02
CA GLU A 180 13.39 9.32 16.45
C GLU A 180 12.90 9.56 15.01
N LYS A 181 12.83 8.50 14.19
CA LYS A 181 12.30 8.59 12.83
C LYS A 181 10.81 8.93 12.82
N LEU A 182 10.03 8.32 13.71
CA LEU A 182 8.60 8.59 13.83
C LEU A 182 8.33 10.00 14.38
N GLU A 183 9.11 10.48 15.35
CA GLU A 183 9.01 11.86 15.86
C GLU A 183 9.28 12.91 14.77
N LYS A 184 10.24 12.66 13.87
CA LYS A 184 10.46 13.51 12.69
C LYS A 184 9.27 13.53 11.74
N LYS A 185 8.63 12.37 11.52
CA LYS A 185 7.39 12.29 10.72
C LYS A 185 6.25 13.06 11.39
N LEU A 186 6.13 12.96 12.72
CA LEU A 186 5.11 13.65 13.50
C LEU A 186 5.23 15.16 13.36
N LYS A 187 6.44 15.70 13.52
CA LYS A 187 6.68 17.13 13.36
C LYS A 187 6.23 17.65 11.98
N LYS A 188 6.52 16.90 10.91
CA LYS A 188 6.07 17.26 9.56
C LYS A 188 4.54 17.29 9.45
N ILE A 189 3.85 16.32 10.05
CA ILE A 189 2.38 16.29 10.06
C ILE A 189 1.81 17.47 10.84
N GLU A 190 2.42 17.83 11.97
CA GLU A 190 2.00 18.99 12.77
C GLU A 190 2.15 20.31 12.02
N GLU A 191 3.25 20.48 11.27
CA GLU A 191 3.47 21.66 10.42
C GLU A 191 2.41 21.76 9.31
N GLU A 192 2.10 20.64 8.64
CA GLU A 192 1.09 20.57 7.58
C GLU A 192 -0.35 20.76 8.12
N GLU A 193 -0.65 20.18 9.29
CA GLU A 193 -1.91 20.37 10.01
C GLU A 193 -2.13 21.85 10.35
N GLN A 194 -1.14 22.53 10.92
CA GLN A 194 -1.22 23.95 11.26
C GLN A 194 -1.42 24.83 10.04
N TYR A 195 -0.72 24.52 8.94
CA TYR A 195 -0.89 25.21 7.67
C TYR A 195 -2.33 25.07 7.13
N LEU A 196 -2.90 23.87 7.19
CA LEU A 196 -4.28 23.63 6.78
C LEU A 196 -5.29 24.31 7.71
N ALA A 197 -5.10 24.23 9.03
CA ALA A 197 -5.95 24.89 10.02
C ALA A 197 -6.07 26.40 9.76
N GLY A 198 -4.99 27.06 9.34
CA GLY A 198 -4.99 28.49 9.00
C GLY A 198 -5.86 28.86 7.79
N LYS A 199 -6.32 27.89 6.99
CA LYS A 199 -7.21 28.10 5.85
C LYS A 199 -8.68 27.79 6.12
N LEU A 200 -8.97 27.08 7.20
CA LEU A 200 -10.30 26.53 7.47
C LEU A 200 -11.11 27.43 8.39
N GLN A 201 -12.44 27.28 8.34
CA GLN A 201 -13.32 27.91 9.32
C GLN A 201 -13.29 27.12 10.63
N GLN A 202 -13.52 27.79 11.75
CA GLN A 202 -13.53 27.14 13.06
C GLN A 202 -14.58 26.02 13.14
N ASP A 203 -15.74 26.21 12.52
CA ASP A 203 -16.82 25.21 12.48
C ASP A 203 -16.39 23.92 11.78
N ASP A 204 -15.59 24.02 10.70
CA ASP A 204 -15.04 22.86 9.99
C ASP A 204 -14.05 22.08 10.88
N ILE A 205 -13.18 22.82 11.60
CA ILE A 205 -12.21 22.26 12.54
C ILE A 205 -12.93 21.54 13.69
N ASP A 206 -13.93 22.19 14.28
CA ASP A 206 -14.69 21.66 15.42
C ASP A 206 -15.50 20.42 15.02
N SER A 207 -16.08 20.43 13.82
CA SER A 207 -16.77 19.26 13.24
C SER A 207 -15.82 18.06 13.12
N ILE A 208 -14.62 18.26 12.56
CA ILE A 208 -13.61 17.20 12.43
C ILE A 208 -13.16 16.69 13.80
N LEU A 209 -12.84 17.58 14.72
CA LEU A 209 -12.46 17.22 16.09
C LEU A 209 -13.55 16.41 16.79
N SER A 210 -14.81 16.82 16.63
CA SER A 210 -15.95 16.09 17.20
C SER A 210 -16.03 14.68 16.63
N SER A 211 -15.86 14.49 15.32
CA SER A 211 -15.92 13.18 14.67
C SER A 211 -14.78 12.24 15.08
N LEU A 212 -13.56 12.76 15.27
CA LEU A 212 -12.41 11.97 15.68
C LEU A 212 -12.46 11.55 17.16
N ASN A 213 -13.24 12.28 17.97
CA ASN A 213 -13.42 12.06 19.40
C ASN A 213 -14.72 11.34 19.76
N SER A 214 -15.77 11.45 18.94
CA SER A 214 -17.04 10.73 19.10
C SER A 214 -16.89 9.23 18.84
N ASN A 215 -15.94 8.85 17.99
CA ASN A 215 -15.47 7.48 17.84
C ASN A 215 -14.54 7.03 18.98
N LYS A 216 -14.84 7.40 20.22
CA LYS A 216 -14.43 6.59 21.37
C LYS A 216 -15.19 5.28 21.23
N ASP A 217 -14.50 4.25 20.75
CA ASP A 217 -14.93 2.86 20.63
C ASP A 217 -16.28 2.59 21.31
N VAL A 218 -17.37 2.63 20.53
CA VAL A 218 -18.65 2.05 20.97
C VAL A 218 -18.44 0.54 20.95
N ILE A 219 -17.79 0.07 22.01
CA ILE A 219 -17.60 -1.34 22.33
C ILE A 219 -18.98 -1.84 22.72
N SER A 220 -19.71 -2.43 21.76
CA SER A 220 -20.86 -3.26 22.10
C SER A 220 -20.34 -4.47 22.91
N PRO A 221 -20.80 -4.69 24.15
CA PRO A 221 -20.19 -5.64 25.09
C PRO A 221 -20.22 -7.10 24.64
N GLU A 222 -20.97 -7.44 23.60
CA GLU A 222 -21.19 -8.83 23.17
C GLU A 222 -20.23 -9.32 22.06
N SER A 223 -19.34 -8.46 21.57
CA SER A 223 -18.30 -8.86 20.58
C SER A 223 -16.87 -8.81 21.15
N ALA A 224 -16.74 -8.64 22.47
CA ALA A 224 -15.49 -8.47 23.19
C ALA A 224 -14.68 -9.78 23.27
N THR A 225 -14.00 -10.13 22.18
CA THR A 225 -12.67 -10.75 22.27
C THR A 225 -11.68 -9.86 21.53
N SER A 226 -11.05 -8.97 22.32
CA SER A 226 -9.86 -8.16 22.03
C SER A 226 -9.87 -7.34 20.72
N PHE A 227 -10.39 -6.12 20.80
CA PHE A 227 -9.99 -5.03 19.90
C PHE A 227 -9.51 -3.84 20.74
N VAL A 228 -8.41 -4.06 21.47
CA VAL A 228 -7.47 -2.98 21.78
C VAL A 228 -6.76 -2.69 20.47
N PHE A 229 -6.55 -1.43 20.09
CA PHE A 229 -5.76 -1.08 18.90
C PHE A 229 -4.36 -1.69 19.03
N ARG A 230 -4.18 -2.92 18.55
CA ARG A 230 -2.90 -3.62 18.53
C ARG A 230 -2.51 -3.72 17.07
N ALA A 231 -1.45 -3.02 16.69
CA ALA A 231 -0.74 -3.26 15.44
C ALA A 231 -0.33 -4.74 15.26
N HIS A 232 -0.41 -5.54 16.33
CA HIS A 232 -0.08 -6.96 16.39
C HIS A 232 -1.28 -7.93 16.35
N ASP A 233 -2.54 -7.47 16.26
CA ASP A 233 -3.71 -8.37 16.12
C ASP A 233 -3.89 -8.90 14.67
N SER A 234 -2.96 -8.57 13.77
CA SER A 234 -2.90 -9.07 12.38
C SER A 234 -2.73 -10.59 12.25
N ARG A 235 -2.55 -11.33 13.36
CA ARG A 235 -2.40 -12.80 13.35
C ARG A 235 -3.64 -13.59 13.77
N SER A 236 -4.70 -12.96 14.30
CA SER A 236 -5.87 -13.68 14.83
C SER A 236 -7.10 -13.71 13.90
N LYS A 237 -7.09 -12.95 12.80
CA LYS A 237 -8.14 -12.96 11.77
C LYS A 237 -7.56 -13.37 10.41
N ASN A 238 -7.31 -14.67 10.23
CA ASN A 238 -6.80 -15.28 8.99
C ASN A 238 -7.82 -15.30 7.83
N LYS A 239 -8.79 -14.38 7.79
CA LYS A 239 -9.84 -14.40 6.76
C LYS A 239 -9.87 -13.06 6.04
N LEU A 240 -9.82 -13.15 4.71
CA LEU A 240 -10.09 -12.05 3.79
C LEU A 240 -11.41 -11.38 4.14
N ILE A 241 -11.55 -10.07 3.91
CA ILE A 241 -12.88 -9.46 3.80
C ILE A 241 -13.52 -10.02 2.52
N PRO A 242 -14.62 -10.79 2.62
CA PRO A 242 -15.32 -11.30 1.46
C PRO A 242 -15.82 -10.15 0.58
N VAL A 243 -15.78 -10.33 -0.75
CA VAL A 243 -16.24 -9.31 -1.71
C VAL A 243 -17.67 -8.86 -1.44
N ALA A 244 -18.54 -9.78 -0.98
CA ALA A 244 -19.92 -9.48 -0.61
C ALA A 244 -20.04 -8.48 0.56
N ASP A 245 -19.04 -8.43 1.45
CA ASP A 245 -19.01 -7.56 2.63
C ASP A 245 -18.31 -6.21 2.35
N HIS A 246 -17.70 -6.02 1.17
CA HIS A 246 -17.01 -4.76 0.86
C HIS A 246 -17.93 -3.54 0.99
N PRO A 247 -19.18 -3.53 0.48
CA PRO A 247 -20.04 -2.36 0.57
C PRO A 247 -20.35 -1.95 2.02
N SER A 248 -20.56 -2.92 2.92
CA SER A 248 -20.87 -2.64 4.32
C SER A 248 -19.64 -2.11 5.07
N VAL A 249 -18.46 -2.68 4.83
CA VAL A 249 -17.19 -2.21 5.40
C VAL A 249 -16.86 -0.79 4.95
N ILE A 250 -17.05 -0.51 3.66
CA ILE A 250 -16.82 0.83 3.09
C ILE A 250 -17.78 1.85 3.73
N SER A 251 -19.07 1.52 3.80
CA SER A 251 -20.08 2.39 4.42
C SER A 251 -19.78 2.67 5.89
N ASP A 252 -19.42 1.65 6.66
CA ASP A 252 -19.04 1.80 8.08
C ASP A 252 -17.78 2.67 8.26
N PHE A 253 -16.81 2.57 7.36
CA PHE A 253 -15.63 3.45 7.39
C PHE A 253 -16.01 4.92 7.21
N PHE A 254 -16.83 5.23 6.20
CA PHE A 254 -17.27 6.61 5.92
C PHE A 254 -18.24 7.16 6.97
N HIS A 255 -19.02 6.30 7.62
CA HIS A 255 -19.80 6.68 8.79
C HIS A 255 -18.89 7.06 9.98
N ARG A 256 -17.80 6.31 10.21
CA ARG A 256 -16.82 6.62 11.26
C ARG A 256 -15.99 7.85 10.93
N PHE A 257 -15.66 8.09 9.67
CA PHE A 257 -14.87 9.24 9.24
C PHE A 257 -15.68 10.12 8.29
N PRO A 258 -16.70 10.84 8.80
CA PRO A 258 -17.64 11.60 7.96
C PRO A 258 -16.97 12.75 7.19
N PHE A 259 -15.79 13.21 7.65
CA PHE A 259 -15.00 14.19 6.93
C PHE A 259 -14.34 13.63 5.65
N LEU A 260 -14.50 12.33 5.34
CA LEU A 260 -14.02 11.68 4.09
C LEU A 260 -15.16 11.27 3.14
N SER A 261 -16.40 11.58 3.51
CA SER A 261 -17.63 11.12 2.85
C SER A 261 -18.14 12.10 1.80
#